data_AF-A0A966VIZ8-F1
#
_entry.id   AF-A0A966VIZ8-F1
#
_cell.length_a   1.000
_cell.length_b   1.000
_cell.length_c   1.000
_cell.angle_alpha   90.00
_cell.angle_beta   90.00
_cell.angle_gamma   90.00
#
_symmetry.space_group_name_H-M   'P 1'
#
loop_
_entity.id
_entity.type
_entity.pdbx_description
1 polymer ?
#
loop_
_entity_poly.entity_id
_entity_poly.type
_entity_poly.pdbx_seq_one_letter_code
_entity_poly.pdbx_strand_id
1 'polypeptide(L)'
;MKMPLVDPVAQAEDQELNALITFYEETLGFCPNSVLTMYHRPRIAYAFIEMNKAVMENKGRVTSALKRLIAYVKANQQDTIDACYGFYETKDMKSCDGAKMYLKYDGGRLMPDYMCDNIINLATDFDHFIKLHAAGK
;
A
#
# COMPACT_ATOMS: atom_id res chain seq x y z
N MET A 1 -18.98 -18.28 -12.86
CA MET A 1 -17.57 -18.23 -12.42
C MET A 1 -16.82 -19.38 -13.05
N LYS A 2 -15.61 -19.16 -13.56
CA LYS A 2 -14.77 -20.22 -14.12
C LYS A 2 -14.14 -20.99 -12.96
N MET A 3 -14.39 -22.29 -12.85
CA MET A 3 -13.79 -23.12 -11.80
C MET A 3 -12.27 -23.20 -11.99
N PRO A 4 -11.48 -23.20 -10.90
CA PRO A 4 -10.06 -23.49 -10.99
C PRO A 4 -9.85 -24.94 -11.43
N LEU A 5 -8.76 -25.20 -12.15
CA LEU A 5 -8.41 -26.57 -12.58
C LEU A 5 -8.04 -27.46 -11.38
N VAL A 6 -7.53 -26.84 -10.32
CA VAL A 6 -7.16 -27.49 -9.07
C VAL A 6 -7.79 -26.70 -7.94
N ASP A 7 -8.61 -27.37 -7.13
CA ASP A 7 -9.28 -26.73 -6.02
C ASP A 7 -8.30 -26.42 -4.87
N PRO A 8 -8.47 -25.30 -4.14
CA PRO A 8 -7.71 -25.03 -2.93
C PRO A 8 -7.89 -26.13 -1.88
N VAL A 9 -6.83 -26.44 -1.14
CA VAL A 9 -6.95 -27.35 0.02
C VAL A 9 -7.81 -26.67 1.09
N ALA A 10 -8.88 -27.34 1.53
CA ALA A 10 -9.85 -26.80 2.49
C ALA A 10 -9.38 -26.90 3.95
N GLN A 11 -8.63 -27.95 4.28
CA GLN A 11 -8.06 -28.21 5.61
C GLN A 11 -6.77 -29.02 5.44
N ALA A 12 -5.71 -28.61 6.13
CA ALA A 12 -4.50 -29.40 6.26
C ALA A 12 -4.31 -29.76 7.74
N GLU A 13 -4.02 -31.03 8.04
CA GLU A 13 -3.48 -31.46 9.34
C GLU A 13 -1.98 -31.06 9.47
N ASP A 14 -1.63 -29.87 8.99
CA ASP A 14 -0.28 -29.31 9.07
C ASP A 14 -0.33 -28.05 9.93
N GLN A 15 0.29 -28.16 11.10
CA GLN A 15 0.34 -27.08 12.07
C GLN A 15 1.08 -25.85 11.53
N GLU A 16 2.11 -26.05 10.68
CA GLU A 16 2.89 -24.97 10.09
C GLU A 16 2.07 -24.23 9.03
N LEU A 17 1.34 -24.95 8.18
CA LEU A 17 0.41 -24.32 7.23
C LEU A 17 -0.69 -23.56 7.96
N ASN A 18 -1.28 -24.14 9.00
CA ASN A 18 -2.35 -23.50 9.75
C ASN A 18 -1.88 -22.20 10.41
N ALA A 19 -0.67 -22.19 11.00
CA ALA A 19 -0.08 -20.96 11.53
C ALA A 19 0.12 -19.89 10.43
N LEU A 20 0.49 -20.33 9.23
CA LEU A 20 0.69 -19.44 8.09
C LEU A 20 -0.62 -18.90 7.52
N ILE A 21 -1.68 -19.71 7.48
CA ILE A 21 -3.04 -19.29 7.11
C ILE A 21 -3.51 -18.19 8.07
N THR A 22 -3.40 -18.42 9.38
CA THR A 22 -3.74 -17.42 10.41
C THR A 22 -2.96 -16.12 10.19
N PHE A 23 -1.66 -16.20 9.93
CA PHE A 23 -0.84 -15.02 9.65
C PHE A 23 -1.34 -14.22 8.43
N TYR A 24 -1.73 -14.90 7.35
CA TYR A 24 -2.27 -14.22 6.16
C TYR A 24 -3.67 -13.64 6.41
N GLU A 25 -4.52 -14.32 7.16
CA GLU A 25 -5.83 -13.79 7.55
C GLU A 25 -5.69 -12.52 8.40
N GLU A 26 -4.74 -12.48 9.33
CA GLU A 26 -4.47 -11.28 10.14
C GLU A 26 -3.88 -10.12 9.32
N THR A 27 -2.98 -10.41 8.38
CA THR A 27 -2.23 -9.37 7.65
C THR A 27 -2.91 -8.88 6.38
N LEU A 28 -3.64 -9.76 5.68
CA LEU A 28 -4.29 -9.50 4.40
C LEU A 28 -5.82 -9.66 4.44
N GLY A 29 -6.39 -10.21 5.52
CA GLY A 29 -7.81 -10.52 5.63
C GLY A 29 -8.22 -11.85 4.97
N PHE A 30 -7.29 -12.56 4.33
CA PHE A 30 -7.52 -13.88 3.71
C PHE A 30 -6.20 -14.60 3.43
N CYS A 31 -6.24 -15.94 3.38
CA CYS A 31 -5.15 -16.74 2.82
C CYS A 31 -5.25 -16.81 1.29
N PRO A 32 -4.19 -16.49 0.52
CA PRO A 32 -4.26 -16.55 -0.94
C PRO A 32 -4.53 -17.97 -1.46
N ASN A 33 -5.51 -18.12 -2.36
CA ASN A 33 -5.81 -19.39 -3.01
C ASN A 33 -4.58 -20.01 -3.69
N SER A 34 -3.66 -19.20 -4.23
CA SER A 34 -2.42 -19.70 -4.82
C SER A 34 -1.60 -20.56 -3.86
N VAL A 35 -1.52 -20.19 -2.58
CA VAL A 35 -0.81 -20.95 -1.55
C VAL A 35 -1.55 -22.25 -1.26
N LEU A 36 -2.87 -22.18 -1.05
CA LEU A 36 -3.71 -23.34 -0.77
C LEU A 36 -3.75 -24.35 -1.92
N THR A 37 -3.72 -23.88 -3.17
CA THR A 37 -3.64 -24.75 -4.35
C THR A 37 -2.24 -25.35 -4.53
N MET A 38 -1.18 -24.59 -4.26
CA MET A 38 0.19 -25.13 -4.28
C MET A 38 0.43 -26.16 -3.17
N TYR A 39 -0.31 -26.06 -2.05
CA TYR A 39 -0.14 -26.93 -0.89
C TYR A 39 -0.49 -28.41 -1.15
N HIS A 40 -1.19 -28.73 -2.24
CA HIS A 40 -1.24 -30.11 -2.77
C HIS A 40 0.17 -30.73 -2.94
N ARG A 41 1.21 -29.90 -3.07
CA ARG A 41 2.62 -30.26 -2.97
C ARG A 41 3.30 -29.38 -1.91
N PRO A 42 3.33 -29.79 -0.62
CA PRO A 42 3.77 -28.93 0.48
C PRO A 42 5.15 -28.29 0.27
N ARG A 43 6.12 -29.07 -0.26
CA ARG A 43 7.46 -28.55 -0.57
C ARG A 43 7.46 -27.40 -1.57
N ILE A 44 6.53 -27.38 -2.53
CA ILE A 44 6.39 -26.30 -3.52
C ILE A 44 5.79 -25.07 -2.86
N ALA A 45 4.71 -25.25 -2.09
CA ALA A 45 4.07 -24.16 -1.35
C ALA A 45 5.07 -23.45 -0.43
N TYR A 46 5.81 -24.21 0.39
CA TYR A 46 6.81 -23.65 1.30
C TYR A 46 7.94 -22.93 0.58
N ALA A 47 8.45 -23.47 -0.54
CA ALA A 47 9.46 -22.77 -1.34
C ALA A 47 8.93 -21.44 -1.92
N PHE A 48 7.67 -21.43 -2.39
CA PHE A 48 7.02 -20.21 -2.87
C PHE A 48 6.83 -19.17 -1.77
N ILE A 49 6.39 -19.62 -0.57
CA ILE A 49 6.22 -18.76 0.60
C ILE A 49 7.55 -18.11 0.99
N GLU A 50 8.64 -18.89 1.06
CA GLU A 50 9.96 -18.36 1.38
C GLU A 50 10.45 -17.36 0.34
N MET A 51 10.22 -17.62 -0.94
CA MET A 51 10.48 -16.64 -2.00
C MET A 51 9.67 -15.35 -1.77
N ASN A 52 8.39 -15.46 -1.42
CA ASN A 52 7.53 -14.31 -1.16
C ASN A 52 8.04 -13.50 0.04
N LYS A 53 8.42 -14.17 1.13
CA LYS A 53 9.05 -13.54 2.31
C LYS A 53 10.33 -12.82 1.93
N ALA A 54 11.20 -13.43 1.14
CA ALA A 54 12.46 -12.82 0.70
C ALA A 54 12.24 -11.57 -0.16
N VAL A 55 11.21 -11.56 -1.01
CA VAL A 55 10.81 -10.37 -1.80
C VAL A 55 10.26 -9.27 -0.89
N MET A 56 9.49 -9.65 0.13
CA MET A 56 8.86 -8.72 1.07
C MET A 56 9.80 -8.28 2.19
N GLU A 57 10.96 -8.91 2.34
CA GLU A 57 11.96 -8.61 3.35
C GLU A 57 12.44 -7.17 3.19
N ASN A 58 12.08 -6.34 4.16
CA ASN A 58 12.46 -4.94 4.14
C ASN A 58 13.89 -4.75 4.65
N LYS A 59 14.85 -4.66 3.73
CA LYS A 59 16.26 -4.34 4.03
C LYS A 59 16.54 -2.83 4.13
N GLY A 60 15.53 -1.99 3.93
CA GLY A 60 15.61 -0.54 4.12
C GLY A 60 15.36 -0.11 5.56
N ARG A 61 15.80 1.10 5.93
CA ARG A 61 15.53 1.69 7.26
C ARG A 61 14.18 2.43 7.33
N VAL A 62 13.47 2.56 6.20
CA VAL A 62 12.04 2.94 6.18
C VAL A 62 11.22 1.67 6.30
N THR A 63 10.29 1.61 7.26
CA THR A 63 9.42 0.45 7.44
C THR A 63 8.48 0.25 6.24
N SER A 64 8.17 -1.00 5.90
CA SER A 64 7.18 -1.30 4.87
C SER A 64 5.79 -0.73 5.20
N ALA A 65 5.48 -0.60 6.50
CA ALA A 65 4.28 0.07 6.99
C ALA A 65 4.24 1.57 6.61
N LEU A 66 5.36 2.31 6.75
CA LEU A 66 5.41 3.72 6.37
C LEU A 66 5.22 3.90 4.85
N LYS A 67 5.82 3.02 4.03
CA LYS A 67 5.61 3.04 2.57
C LYS A 67 4.16 2.77 2.19
N ARG A 68 3.52 1.78 2.85
CA ARG A 68 2.08 1.48 2.66
C ARG A 68 1.20 2.64 3.09
N LEU A 69 1.53 3.33 4.18
CA LEU A 69 0.80 4.51 4.61
C LEU A 69 0.83 5.61 3.54
N ILE A 70 1.99 5.88 2.95
CA ILE A 70 2.09 6.89 1.87
C ILE A 70 1.33 6.46 0.62
N ALA A 71 1.39 5.18 0.25
CA ALA A 71 0.58 4.65 -0.85
C ALA A 71 -0.93 4.79 -0.57
N TYR A 72 -1.36 4.53 0.68
CA TYR A 72 -2.73 4.74 1.11
C TYR A 72 -3.13 6.22 1.04
N VAL A 73 -2.29 7.14 1.52
CA VAL A 73 -2.53 8.59 1.43
C VAL A 73 -2.67 9.01 -0.03
N LYS A 74 -1.76 8.57 -0.93
CA LYS A 74 -1.83 8.87 -2.37
C LYS A 74 -3.17 8.44 -2.97
N ALA A 75 -3.68 7.27 -2.60
CA ALA A 75 -4.92 6.73 -3.14
C ALA A 75 -6.19 7.41 -2.60
N ASN A 76 -6.17 7.98 -1.39
CA ASN A 76 -7.38 8.43 -0.69
C ASN A 76 -7.41 9.95 -0.39
N GLN A 77 -6.37 10.70 -0.75
CA GLN A 77 -6.28 12.14 -0.46
C GLN A 77 -7.42 12.95 -1.10
N GLN A 78 -7.87 12.58 -2.29
CA GLN A 78 -9.01 13.25 -2.95
C GLN A 78 -10.31 13.05 -2.16
N ASP A 79 -10.64 11.79 -1.83
CA ASP A 79 -11.84 11.45 -1.06
C ASP A 79 -11.87 12.16 0.30
N THR A 80 -10.71 12.31 0.94
CA THR A 80 -10.57 13.02 2.22
C THR A 80 -10.86 14.52 2.06
N ILE A 81 -10.35 15.14 1.00
CA ILE A 81 -10.60 16.57 0.71
C ILE A 81 -12.08 16.81 0.44
N ASP A 82 -12.69 15.94 -0.38
CA ASP A 82 -14.10 16.04 -0.75
C ASP A 82 -15.03 15.87 0.46
N ALA A 83 -14.69 14.97 1.38
CA ALA A 83 -15.51 14.69 2.56
C ALA A 83 -15.31 15.69 3.71
N CYS A 84 -14.08 16.12 3.99
CA CYS A 84 -13.76 16.89 5.19
C CYS A 84 -13.67 18.39 4.97
N TYR A 85 -13.21 18.82 3.80
CA TYR A 85 -12.84 20.23 3.59
C TYR A 85 -13.80 20.96 2.65
N GLY A 86 -14.56 20.26 1.80
CA GLY A 86 -15.72 20.83 1.07
C GLY A 86 -15.42 21.96 0.08
N PHE A 87 -14.17 22.43 -0.01
CA PHE A 87 -13.74 23.49 -0.91
C PHE A 87 -12.99 22.92 -2.11
N TYR A 88 -13.49 23.23 -3.30
CA TYR A 88 -12.95 22.77 -4.58
C TYR A 88 -12.53 23.96 -5.44
N GLU A 89 -11.59 23.70 -6.34
CA GLU A 89 -11.20 24.68 -7.34
C GLU A 89 -12.37 24.95 -8.31
N THR A 90 -12.80 26.20 -8.42
CA THR A 90 -13.75 26.62 -9.46
C THR A 90 -13.00 27.12 -10.70
N LYS A 91 -13.65 27.10 -11.87
CA LYS A 91 -13.03 27.54 -13.13
C LYS A 91 -12.52 28.99 -13.06
N ASP A 92 -13.23 29.84 -12.34
CA ASP A 92 -12.93 31.28 -12.21
C ASP A 92 -11.70 31.54 -11.33
N MET A 93 -11.31 30.58 -10.49
CA MET A 93 -10.10 30.71 -9.68
C MET A 93 -8.83 30.61 -10.51
N LYS A 94 -8.90 30.03 -11.72
CA LYS A 94 -7.77 30.04 -12.66
C LYS A 94 -7.50 31.41 -13.26
N SER A 95 -8.52 32.28 -13.31
CA SER A 95 -8.39 33.65 -13.82
C SER A 95 -7.94 34.67 -12.76
N CYS A 96 -7.83 34.26 -11.49
CA CYS A 96 -7.48 35.15 -10.39
C CYS A 96 -6.14 34.74 -9.77
N ASP A 97 -5.15 35.63 -9.82
CA ASP A 97 -3.83 35.39 -9.24
C ASP A 97 -3.93 35.11 -7.74
N GLY A 98 -3.31 34.02 -7.30
CA GLY A 98 -3.28 33.62 -5.89
C GLY A 98 -4.59 33.02 -5.36
N ALA A 99 -5.65 32.90 -6.16
CA ALA A 99 -6.94 32.39 -5.69
C ALA A 99 -6.87 30.95 -5.16
N LYS A 100 -5.89 30.14 -5.58
CA LYS A 100 -5.69 28.76 -5.07
C LYS A 100 -4.86 28.68 -3.79
N MET A 101 -4.33 29.81 -3.29
CA MET A 101 -3.42 29.79 -2.13
C MET A 101 -4.10 29.35 -0.84
N TYR A 102 -5.40 29.61 -0.68
CA TYR A 102 -6.16 29.16 0.49
C TYR A 102 -6.15 27.62 0.66
N LEU A 103 -6.11 26.84 -0.44
CA LEU A 103 -6.00 25.37 -0.38
C LEU A 103 -4.76 24.89 0.37
N LYS A 104 -3.68 25.70 0.40
CA LYS A 104 -2.46 25.40 1.16
C LYS A 104 -2.69 25.48 2.67
N TYR A 105 -3.55 26.38 3.11
CA TYR A 105 -3.80 26.66 4.53
C TYR A 105 -4.95 25.79 5.07
N ASP A 106 -5.92 25.46 4.23
CA ASP A 106 -7.09 24.64 4.60
C ASP A 106 -6.89 23.13 4.36
N GLY A 107 -5.71 22.68 3.95
CA GLY A 107 -5.45 21.25 3.71
C GLY A 107 -6.10 20.67 2.44
N GLY A 108 -6.69 21.52 1.59
CA GLY A 108 -7.26 21.14 0.29
C GLY A 108 -6.24 20.94 -0.84
N ARG A 109 -4.94 21.06 -0.57
CA ARG A 109 -3.89 20.82 -1.57
C ARG A 109 -3.38 19.39 -1.46
N LEU A 110 -3.63 18.61 -2.51
CA LEU A 110 -3.07 17.27 -2.69
C LEU A 110 -1.54 17.28 -2.65
N MET A 111 -0.96 16.24 -2.06
CA MET A 111 0.46 15.94 -2.25
C MET A 111 0.67 15.51 -3.71
N PRO A 112 1.63 16.11 -4.44
CA PRO A 112 1.86 15.75 -5.83
C PRO A 112 2.26 14.28 -5.99
N ASP A 113 1.73 13.61 -7.03
CA ASP A 113 1.99 12.19 -7.27
C ASP A 113 3.48 11.84 -7.36
N TYR A 114 4.28 12.69 -8.03
CA TYR A 114 5.73 12.47 -8.14
C TYR A 114 6.42 12.47 -6.77
N MET A 115 5.92 13.26 -5.81
CA MET A 115 6.47 13.31 -4.46
C MET A 115 6.12 12.01 -3.73
N CYS A 116 4.85 11.58 -3.80
CA CYS A 116 4.41 10.28 -3.27
C CYS A 116 5.28 9.14 -3.83
N ASP A 117 5.48 9.12 -5.15
CA ASP A 117 6.24 8.09 -5.84
C ASP A 117 7.72 8.09 -5.45
N ASN A 118 8.32 9.27 -5.30
CA ASN A 118 9.69 9.39 -4.80
C ASN A 118 9.81 8.85 -3.38
N ILE A 119 8.87 9.17 -2.49
CA ILE A 119 8.88 8.66 -1.11
C ILE A 119 8.75 7.13 -1.10
N ILE A 120 7.82 6.57 -1.85
CA ILE A 120 7.57 5.12 -1.91
C ILE A 120 8.81 4.39 -2.44
N ASN A 121 9.39 4.88 -3.53
CA ASN A 121 10.43 4.17 -4.26
C ASN A 121 11.85 4.47 -3.75
N LEU A 122 12.12 5.70 -3.33
CA LEU A 122 13.48 6.18 -3.06
C LEU A 122 13.79 6.34 -1.57
N ALA A 123 12.81 6.46 -0.68
CA ALA A 123 13.09 6.68 0.74
C ALA A 123 13.82 5.47 1.35
N THR A 124 15.01 5.73 1.88
CA THR A 124 15.93 4.74 2.46
C THR A 124 15.89 4.69 3.98
N ASP A 125 15.63 5.84 4.62
CA ASP A 125 15.46 6.04 6.06
C ASP A 125 14.46 7.19 6.34
N PHE A 126 14.14 7.40 7.62
CA PHE A 126 13.19 8.43 8.04
C PHE A 126 13.67 9.85 7.69
N ASP A 127 14.97 10.13 7.80
CA ASP A 127 15.52 11.45 7.45
C ASP A 127 15.42 11.71 5.94
N HIS A 128 15.68 10.69 5.12
CA HIS A 128 15.48 10.74 3.67
C HIS A 128 14.00 10.90 3.32
N PHE A 129 13.10 10.23 4.03
CA PHE A 129 11.65 10.43 3.91
C PHE A 129 11.26 11.90 4.16
N ILE A 130 11.79 12.53 5.22
CA ILE A 130 11.53 13.94 5.53
C ILE A 130 12.12 14.84 4.44
N LYS A 131 13.32 14.55 3.95
CA LYS A 131 13.95 15.29 2.84
C LYS A 131 13.12 15.23 1.56
N LEU A 132 12.58 14.07 1.20
CA LEU A 132 11.73 13.91 0.01
C LEU A 132 10.39 14.65 0.15
N HIS A 133 9.82 14.71 1.35
CA HIS A 133 8.65 15.57 1.63
C HIS A 133 8.98 17.06 1.54
N ALA A 134 10.19 17.45 1.95
CA ALA A 134 10.64 18.83 1.93
C ALA A 134 11.09 19.29 0.52
N ALA A 135 11.42 18.38 -0.39
CA ALA A 135 11.96 18.68 -1.72
C ALA A 135 10.98 19.39 -2.67
N GLY A 136 9.71 19.55 -2.30
CA GLY A 136 8.71 20.35 -3.04
C GLY A 136 8.46 21.75 -2.46
N LYS A 137 9.31 22.22 -1.54
CA LYS A 137 9.29 23.59 -1.00
C LYS A 137 10.33 24.47 -1.65
#